data_AF-A0A7V3XLW0-F1
#
_entry.id   AF-A0A7V3XLW0-F1
#
_cell.length_a   1.000
_cell.length_b   1.000
_cell.length_c   1.000
_cell.angle_alpha   90.00
_cell.angle_beta   90.00
_cell.angle_gamma   90.00
#
_symmetry.space_group_name_H-M   'P 1'
#
loop_
_entity.id
_entity.type
_entity.pdbx_description
1 polymer ?
#
loop_
_entity_poly.entity_id
_entity_poly.type
_entity_poly.pdbx_seq_one_letter_code
_entity_poly.pdbx_strand_id
1 'polypeptide(L)'
;MASAVASPPSTRPRTSGAGPAACHRRRHPAPAWSALYLIAALDLAGLAAVPVVVPAGDVRRAALGVAALATFAAMALWIRANRIALALEDDAACCTTPLVVRVIRAPAGHAVGDVDVPPAGDSFAPVTGPRPSPRRGGSRSRGVS
;
A
#
# COMPACT_ATOMS: atom_id res chain seq x y z
N MET A 1 60.85 28.71 30.16
CA MET A 1 59.52 28.61 30.81
C MET A 1 58.48 28.60 29.69
N ALA A 2 58.05 27.41 29.25
CA ALA A 2 57.04 27.25 28.20
C ALA A 2 55.94 26.35 28.75
N SER A 3 54.75 26.91 28.98
CA SER A 3 53.58 26.20 29.47
C SER A 3 52.93 25.41 28.33
N ALA A 4 52.89 24.09 28.46
CA ALA A 4 52.14 23.21 27.59
C ALA A 4 50.66 23.24 27.99
N VAL A 5 49.82 23.81 27.12
CA VAL A 5 48.36 23.75 27.23
C VAL A 5 47.89 22.39 26.73
N ALA A 6 47.47 21.53 27.66
CA ALA A 6 46.88 20.24 27.36
C ALA A 6 45.47 20.42 26.77
N SER A 7 45.24 19.90 25.57
CA SER A 7 43.93 19.88 24.93
C SER A 7 43.08 18.74 25.51
N PRO A 8 41.77 18.95 25.75
CA PRO A 8 40.89 17.90 26.29
C PRO A 8 40.59 16.81 25.25
N PRO A 9 40.30 15.57 25.69
CA PRO A 9 40.00 14.46 24.81
C PRO A 9 38.67 14.68 24.07
N SER A 10 38.76 14.70 22.75
CA SER A 10 37.61 14.70 21.85
C SER A 10 36.88 13.36 21.96
N THR A 11 35.85 13.29 22.80
CA THR A 11 34.86 12.22 22.79
C THR A 11 34.01 12.37 21.54
N ARG A 12 34.45 11.75 20.43
CA ARG A 12 33.59 11.58 19.25
C ARG A 12 32.36 10.78 19.69
N PRO A 13 31.13 11.30 19.49
CA PRO A 13 29.94 10.50 19.67
C PRO A 13 30.02 9.34 18.69
N ARG A 14 30.06 8.14 19.24
CA ARG A 14 29.94 6.88 18.51
C ARG A 14 28.51 6.85 17.98
N THR A 15 28.28 7.46 16.83
CA THR A 15 27.07 7.24 16.05
C THR A 15 27.12 5.78 15.64
N SER A 16 26.51 4.93 16.46
CA SER A 16 26.10 3.60 16.07
C SER A 16 25.11 3.83 14.93
N GLY A 17 25.65 3.91 13.72
CA GLY A 17 24.90 3.98 12.49
C GLY A 17 24.18 2.64 12.36
N ALA A 18 23.04 2.52 13.03
CA ALA A 18 21.92 1.79 12.47
C ALA A 18 21.63 2.49 11.14
N GLY A 19 22.35 2.06 10.10
CA GLY A 19 22.16 2.57 8.75
C GLY A 19 20.67 2.49 8.43
N PRO A 20 20.10 3.48 7.72
CA PRO A 20 18.70 3.43 7.33
C PRO A 20 18.51 2.07 6.65
N ALA A 21 17.61 1.26 7.21
CA ALA A 21 17.32 -0.08 6.73
C ALA A 21 17.24 -0.01 5.20
N ALA A 22 18.27 -0.54 4.54
CA ALA A 22 18.42 -0.44 3.11
C ALA A 22 17.14 -1.07 2.54
N CYS A 23 16.34 -0.26 1.83
CA CYS A 23 15.17 -0.75 1.13
C CYS A 23 15.66 -1.87 0.22
N HIS A 24 15.42 -3.12 0.64
CA HIS A 24 15.85 -4.30 -0.08
C HIS A 24 15.12 -4.26 -1.41
N ARG A 25 15.84 -3.86 -2.46
CA ARG A 25 15.35 -3.76 -3.84
C ARG A 25 15.14 -5.17 -4.38
N ARG A 26 14.14 -5.88 -3.86
CA ARG A 26 13.68 -7.14 -4.43
C ARG A 26 13.21 -6.81 -5.85
N ARG A 27 13.67 -7.59 -6.83
CA ARG A 27 13.19 -7.49 -8.21
C ARG A 27 11.75 -7.96 -8.22
N HIS A 28 10.83 -7.01 -8.03
CA HIS A 28 9.41 -7.28 -8.10
C HIS A 28 8.99 -7.42 -9.56
N PRO A 29 8.03 -8.31 -9.86
CA PRO A 29 7.47 -8.40 -11.19
C PRO A 29 6.77 -7.08 -11.51
N ALA A 30 7.22 -6.42 -12.59
CA ALA A 30 6.61 -5.19 -13.05
C ALA A 30 5.16 -5.45 -13.49
N PRO A 31 4.24 -4.50 -13.26
CA PRO A 31 2.87 -4.61 -13.76
C PRO A 31 2.85 -4.84 -15.27
N ALA A 32 2.01 -5.79 -15.71
CA ALA A 32 1.92 -6.19 -17.11
C ALA A 32 1.06 -5.20 -17.92
N TRP A 33 1.56 -3.98 -18.11
CA TRP A 33 0.92 -2.93 -18.91
C TRP A 33 0.69 -3.37 -20.37
N SER A 34 1.59 -4.19 -20.92
CA SER A 34 1.43 -4.75 -22.26
C SER A 34 0.17 -5.59 -22.41
N ALA A 35 -0.20 -6.37 -21.39
CA ALA A 35 -1.42 -7.17 -21.41
C ALA A 35 -2.66 -6.26 -21.42
N LEU A 36 -2.63 -5.14 -20.70
CA LEU A 36 -3.72 -4.16 -20.69
C LEU A 36 -3.93 -3.55 -22.08
N TYR A 37 -2.84 -3.12 -22.73
CA TYR A 37 -2.90 -2.56 -24.08
C TYR A 37 -3.37 -3.59 -25.11
N LEU A 38 -2.95 -4.86 -24.97
CA LEU A 38 -3.40 -5.93 -25.84
C LEU A 38 -4.91 -6.17 -25.70
N ILE A 39 -5.42 -6.26 -24.46
CA ILE A 39 -6.85 -6.41 -24.18
C ILE A 39 -7.63 -5.24 -24.78
N ALA A 40 -7.18 -4.00 -24.54
CA ALA A 40 -7.84 -2.81 -25.07
C ALA A 40 -7.85 -2.80 -26.61
N ALA A 41 -6.73 -3.16 -27.25
CA ALA A 41 -6.64 -3.25 -28.70
C ALA A 41 -7.57 -4.34 -29.28
N LEU A 42 -7.65 -5.50 -28.62
CA LEU A 42 -8.58 -6.59 -28.99
C LEU A 42 -10.04 -6.16 -28.85
N ASP A 43 -10.40 -5.47 -27.78
CA ASP A 43 -11.76 -4.95 -27.58
C ASP A 43 -12.14 -3.92 -28.65
N LEU A 44 -11.24 -2.98 -28.94
CA LEU A 44 -11.43 -1.99 -30.00
C LEU A 44 -11.59 -2.65 -31.37
N ALA A 45 -10.72 -3.62 -31.69
CA ALA A 45 -10.81 -4.37 -32.94
C ALA A 45 -12.11 -5.19 -33.03
N GLY A 46 -12.52 -5.83 -31.94
CA GLY A 46 -13.76 -6.59 -31.85
C GLY A 46 -14.97 -5.69 -32.09
N LEU A 47 -15.08 -4.58 -31.35
CA LEU A 47 -16.17 -3.61 -31.50
C LEU A 47 -16.23 -2.99 -32.90
N ALA A 48 -15.07 -2.74 -33.53
CA ALA A 48 -15.00 -2.25 -34.89
C ALA A 48 -15.40 -3.31 -35.93
N ALA A 49 -15.16 -4.60 -35.66
CA ALA A 49 -15.52 -5.70 -36.55
C ALA A 49 -17.01 -6.07 -36.49
N VAL A 50 -17.67 -5.96 -35.32
CA VAL A 50 -19.11 -6.26 -35.17
C VAL A 50 -20.00 -5.61 -36.25
N PRO A 51 -19.92 -4.30 -36.54
CA PRO A 51 -20.77 -3.68 -37.57
C PRO A 51 -20.47 -4.14 -39.00
N VAL A 52 -19.27 -4.68 -39.25
CA VAL A 52 -18.86 -5.18 -40.57
C VAL A 52 -19.38 -6.59 -40.80
N VAL A 53 -19.35 -7.43 -39.76
CA VAL A 53 -19.65 -8.87 -39.86
C VAL A 53 -21.10 -9.18 -39.52
N VAL A 54 -21.72 -8.41 -38.62
CA VAL A 54 -23.06 -8.69 -38.10
C VAL A 54 -24.08 -7.69 -38.68
N PRO A 55 -25.10 -8.16 -39.42
CA PRO A 55 -26.15 -7.30 -39.94
C PRO A 55 -26.93 -6.60 -38.82
N ALA A 56 -27.52 -5.45 -39.14
CA ALA A 56 -28.27 -4.65 -38.18
C ALA A 56 -29.48 -5.44 -37.64
N GLY A 57 -29.66 -5.43 -36.31
CA GLY A 57 -30.75 -6.14 -35.63
C GLY A 57 -30.38 -6.55 -34.20
N ASP A 58 -31.22 -7.37 -33.58
CA ASP A 58 -31.05 -7.79 -32.18
C ASP A 58 -29.80 -8.65 -31.96
N VAL A 59 -29.37 -9.39 -32.98
CA VAL A 59 -28.11 -10.17 -32.96
C VAL A 59 -26.89 -9.24 -32.79
N ARG A 60 -26.88 -8.08 -33.48
CA ARG A 60 -25.81 -7.08 -33.33
C ARG A 60 -25.81 -6.47 -31.92
N ARG A 61 -26.99 -6.19 -31.36
CA ARG A 61 -27.10 -5.68 -29.97
C ARG A 61 -26.60 -6.70 -28.96
N ALA A 62 -26.97 -7.97 -29.13
CA ALA A 62 -26.48 -9.06 -28.29
C ALA A 62 -24.96 -9.21 -28.38
N ALA A 63 -24.39 -9.16 -29.60
CA ALA A 63 -22.95 -9.22 -29.81
C ALA A 63 -22.20 -8.07 -29.12
N LEU A 64 -22.71 -6.83 -29.24
CA LEU A 64 -22.16 -5.67 -28.53
C LEU A 64 -22.26 -5.82 -27.00
N GLY A 65 -23.37 -6.36 -26.49
CA GLY A 65 -23.55 -6.63 -25.07
C GLY A 65 -22.56 -7.68 -24.54
N VAL A 66 -22.37 -8.77 -25.28
CA VAL A 66 -21.38 -9.81 -24.95
C VAL A 66 -19.96 -9.24 -24.99
N ALA A 67 -19.64 -8.42 -26.00
CA ALA A 67 -18.35 -7.74 -26.08
C ALA A 67 -18.11 -6.84 -24.85
N ALA A 68 -19.11 -6.05 -24.45
CA ALA A 68 -19.02 -5.23 -23.23
C ALA A 68 -18.83 -6.06 -21.96
N LEU A 69 -19.49 -7.21 -21.81
CA LEU A 69 -19.26 -8.09 -20.67
C LEU A 69 -17.85 -8.71 -20.69
N ALA A 70 -17.35 -9.06 -21.88
CA ALA A 70 -16.00 -9.57 -22.06
C ALA A 70 -14.94 -8.53 -21.65
N THR A 71 -15.12 -7.25 -22.02
CA THR A 71 -14.20 -6.17 -21.63
C THR A 71 -14.11 -6.04 -20.10
N PHE A 72 -15.27 -6.06 -19.43
CA PHE A 72 -15.35 -6.01 -17.97
C PHE A 72 -14.68 -7.22 -17.31
N ALA A 73 -14.92 -8.42 -17.82
CA ALA A 73 -14.31 -9.64 -17.30
C ALA A 73 -12.78 -9.63 -17.49
N ALA A 74 -12.30 -9.18 -18.65
CA ALA A 74 -10.88 -9.05 -18.95
C ALA A 74 -10.20 -8.03 -18.01
N MET A 75 -10.82 -6.87 -17.77
CA MET A 75 -10.30 -5.88 -16.82
C MET A 75 -10.30 -6.40 -15.39
N ALA A 76 -11.36 -7.07 -14.94
CA ALA A 76 -11.42 -7.67 -13.61
C ALA A 76 -10.33 -8.74 -13.43
N LEU A 77 -10.10 -9.57 -14.45
CA LEU A 77 -9.05 -10.59 -14.44
C LEU A 77 -7.65 -9.96 -14.44
N TRP A 78 -7.43 -8.91 -15.23
CA TRP A 78 -6.16 -8.17 -15.26
C TRP A 78 -5.86 -7.55 -13.89
N ILE A 79 -6.83 -6.88 -13.26
CA ILE A 79 -6.68 -6.32 -11.90
C ILE A 79 -6.33 -7.43 -10.91
N ARG A 80 -7.03 -8.57 -10.99
CA ARG A 80 -6.80 -9.70 -10.07
C ARG A 80 -5.40 -10.31 -10.24
N ALA A 81 -4.92 -10.41 -11.47
CA ALA A 81 -3.58 -10.90 -11.78
C ALA A 81 -2.48 -9.91 -11.36
N ASN A 82 -2.74 -8.60 -11.48
CA ASN A 82 -1.76 -7.54 -11.17
C ASN A 82 -1.87 -7.01 -9.73
N ARG A 83 -2.80 -7.52 -8.90
CA ARG A 83 -3.04 -7.01 -7.53
C ARG A 83 -1.78 -6.94 -6.67
N ILE A 84 -0.90 -7.94 -6.78
CA ILE A 84 0.35 -8.01 -6.02
C ILE A 84 1.35 -6.96 -6.54
N ALA A 85 1.47 -6.81 -7.87
CA ALA A 85 2.35 -5.82 -8.48
C ALA A 85 1.91 -4.39 -8.13
N LEU A 86 0.60 -4.12 -8.16
CA LEU A 86 0.02 -2.83 -7.78
C LEU A 86 0.26 -2.50 -6.29
N ALA A 87 0.04 -3.47 -5.40
CA ALA A 87 0.29 -3.27 -3.96
C ALA A 87 1.78 -2.97 -3.66
N LEU A 88 2.69 -3.56 -4.43
CA LEU A 88 4.12 -3.31 -4.32
C LEU A 88 4.53 -1.95 -4.89
N GLU A 89 3.82 -1.46 -5.90
CA GLU A 89 4.05 -0.13 -6.49
C GLU A 89 3.67 0.98 -5.50
N ASP A 90 2.58 0.79 -4.74
CA ASP A 90 2.17 1.69 -3.65
C ASP A 90 3.22 1.73 -2.51
N ASP A 91 3.74 0.56 -2.11
CA ASP A 91 4.80 0.47 -1.09
C ASP A 91 6.11 1.11 -1.58
N ALA A 92 6.46 0.92 -2.86
CA ALA A 92 7.65 1.54 -3.44
C ALA A 92 7.55 3.07 -3.51
N ALA A 93 6.37 3.62 -3.79
CA ALA A 93 6.12 5.06 -3.73
C ALA A 93 6.34 5.61 -2.30
N CYS A 94 5.93 4.85 -1.29
CA CYS A 94 6.13 5.19 0.12
C CYS A 94 7.64 5.26 0.49
N CYS A 95 8.45 4.32 0.00
CA CYS A 95 9.90 4.33 0.18
C CYS A 95 10.65 5.41 -0.63
N THR A 96 9.99 5.99 -1.64
CA THR A 96 10.60 7.02 -2.51
C THR A 96 10.50 8.42 -1.90
N THR A 97 9.62 8.62 -0.91
CA THR A 97 9.44 9.92 -0.27
C THR A 97 10.47 10.08 0.86
N PRO A 98 11.45 11.00 0.75
CA PRO A 98 12.44 11.19 1.80
C PRO A 98 11.77 11.75 3.05
N LEU A 99 11.67 10.95 4.10
CA LEU A 99 11.25 11.41 5.42
C LEU A 99 12.32 12.34 5.99
N VAL A 100 12.05 13.65 5.95
CA VAL A 100 12.91 14.66 6.57
C VAL A 100 12.61 14.70 8.07
N VAL A 101 13.32 13.87 8.83
CA VAL A 101 13.22 13.90 10.29
C VAL A 101 14.04 15.07 10.83
N ARG A 102 13.36 16.15 11.21
CA ARG A 102 13.99 17.25 11.95
C ARG A 102 14.07 16.89 13.42
N VAL A 103 15.25 16.50 13.88
CA VAL A 103 15.52 16.33 15.31
C VAL A 103 15.54 17.71 15.97
N ILE A 104 14.48 18.04 16.70
CA ILE A 104 14.48 19.21 17.58
C ILE A 104 15.12 18.77 18.89
N ARG A 105 16.34 19.22 19.16
CA ARG A 105 16.95 19.04 20.48
C ARG A 105 16.17 19.90 21.47
N ALA A 106 15.56 19.27 22.47
CA ALA A 106 14.99 20.00 23.58
C ALA A 106 16.13 20.73 24.31
N PRO A 107 15.97 22.02 24.66
CA PRO A 107 16.96 22.75 25.42
C PRO A 107 17.15 22.08 26.78
N ALA A 108 18.41 21.80 27.14
CA ALA A 108 18.82 21.14 28.37
C ALA A 108 18.65 22.01 29.63
N GLY A 109 17.57 22.79 29.69
CA GLY A 109 17.26 23.75 30.77
C GLY A 109 15.87 23.58 31.37
N HIS A 110 15.03 22.68 30.85
CA HIS A 110 13.90 22.18 31.63
C HIS A 110 14.38 20.93 32.35
N ALA A 111 14.78 21.12 33.61
CA ALA A 111 14.73 20.04 34.56
C ALA A 111 13.35 19.41 34.40
N VAL A 112 13.33 18.17 33.89
CA VAL A 112 12.21 17.26 34.05
C VAL A 112 12.14 17.04 35.55
N GLY A 113 11.47 17.97 36.23
CA GLY A 113 10.91 17.71 37.54
C GLY A 113 9.93 16.58 37.32
N ASP A 114 10.36 15.39 37.73
CA ASP A 114 9.48 14.41 38.33
C ASP A 114 8.24 14.08 37.47
N VAL A 115 8.46 13.62 36.25
CA VAL A 115 7.50 12.69 35.67
C VAL A 115 7.80 11.37 36.34
N ASP A 116 7.03 11.10 37.39
CA ASP A 116 6.92 9.82 38.07
C ASP A 116 6.50 8.77 37.02
N VAL A 117 7.49 8.21 36.33
CA VAL A 117 7.31 7.03 35.47
C VAL A 117 7.17 5.89 36.47
N PRO A 118 5.97 5.32 36.65
CA PRO A 118 5.80 4.23 37.59
C PRO A 118 6.80 3.15 37.23
N PRO A 119 7.50 2.56 38.24
CA PRO A 119 8.44 1.49 37.98
C PRO A 119 7.70 0.43 37.17
N ALA A 120 8.40 -0.11 36.16
CA ALA A 120 7.93 -1.21 35.33
C ALA A 120 7.66 -2.45 36.21
N GLY A 121 6.54 -2.40 36.93
CA GLY A 121 5.96 -3.47 37.70
C GLY A 121 4.78 -3.98 36.90
N ASP A 122 5.03 -5.10 36.24
CA ASP A 122 4.09 -6.17 35.93
C ASP A 122 2.80 -5.86 35.17
N SER A 123 2.56 -6.70 34.17
CA SER A 123 1.27 -6.94 33.51
C SER A 123 0.85 -5.90 32.47
N PHE A 124 1.42 -6.04 31.27
CA PHE A 124 0.54 -6.06 30.09
C PHE A 124 -0.38 -7.28 30.20
N ALA A 125 -1.45 -7.15 30.97
CA ALA A 125 -2.58 -8.06 30.84
C ALA A 125 -3.13 -7.86 29.41
N PRO A 126 -3.30 -8.94 28.63
CA PRO A 126 -3.99 -8.83 27.35
C PRO A 126 -5.37 -8.23 27.63
N VAL A 127 -5.70 -7.12 26.97
CA VAL A 127 -7.07 -6.60 26.93
C VAL A 127 -7.94 -7.67 26.27
N THR A 128 -8.49 -8.56 27.09
CA THR A 128 -9.60 -9.44 26.72
C THR A 128 -10.87 -8.60 26.75
N GLY A 129 -10.97 -7.67 25.79
CA GLY A 129 -12.24 -7.06 25.48
C GLY A 129 -13.20 -8.13 24.94
N PRO A 130 -14.49 -8.09 25.29
CA PRO A 130 -15.48 -9.01 24.73
C PRO A 130 -15.47 -8.90 23.20
N ARG A 131 -15.20 -10.02 22.53
CA ARG A 131 -15.29 -10.14 21.07
C ARG A 131 -16.66 -9.61 20.62
N PRO A 132 -16.72 -8.63 19.69
CA PRO A 132 -17.98 -8.26 19.09
C PRO A 132 -18.57 -9.49 18.40
N SER A 133 -19.76 -9.88 18.86
CA SER A 133 -20.49 -11.02 18.31
C SER A 133 -20.83 -10.75 16.85
N PRO A 134 -20.69 -11.76 15.96
CA PRO A 134 -21.04 -11.61 14.56
C PRO A 134 -22.53 -11.29 14.46
N ARG A 135 -22.83 -10.09 14.00
CA ARG A 135 -24.18 -9.60 13.74
C ARG A 135 -24.81 -10.50 12.69
N ARG A 136 -25.62 -11.46 13.15
CA ARG A 136 -26.39 -12.41 12.35
C ARG A 136 -27.40 -11.61 11.51
N GLY A 137 -26.99 -11.24 10.31
CA GLY A 137 -27.83 -10.57 9.33
C GLY A 137 -29.01 -11.46 8.97
N GLY A 138 -30.19 -11.04 9.40
CA GLY A 138 -31.45 -11.73 9.12
C GLY A 138 -31.73 -11.77 7.62
N SER A 139 -31.99 -12.97 7.12
CA SER A 139 -32.59 -13.20 5.82
C SER A 139 -34.01 -12.62 5.83
N ARG A 140 -34.23 -11.44 5.24
CA ARG A 140 -35.58 -11.02 4.87
C ARG A 140 -35.92 -11.71 3.55
N SER A 141 -36.72 -12.76 3.71
CA SER A 141 -37.45 -13.46 2.68
C SER A 141 -38.38 -12.54 1.90
N ARG A 142 -38.45 -12.86 0.60
CA ARG A 142 -39.36 -12.36 -0.43
C ARG A 142 -40.81 -12.23 0.05
N GLY A 143 -41.44 -11.13 -0.34
CA GLY A 143 -42.89 -11.03 -0.49
C GLY A 143 -43.17 -10.53 -1.90
N VAL A 144 -43.55 -11.45 -2.78
CA VAL A 144 -44.16 -11.19 -4.08
C VAL A 144 -45.66 -11.21 -3.84
N SER A 145 -46.34 -10.13 -4.19
CA SER A 145 -47.74 -10.07 -4.64
C SER A 145 -47.92 -8.79 -5.44
#